data_AF-A0A525DD53-F1
#
_entry.id   AF-A0A525DD53-F1
#
_cell.length_a   1.000
_cell.length_b   1.000
_cell.length_c   1.000
_cell.angle_alpha   90.00
_cell.angle_beta   90.00
_cell.angle_gamma   90.00
#
_symmetry.space_group_name_H-M   'P 1'
#
loop_
_entity.id
_entity.type
_entity.pdbx_description
1 polymer ?
#
loop_
_entity_poly.entity_id
_entity_poly.type
_entity_poly.pdbx_seq_one_letter_code
_entity_poly.pdbx_strand_id
1 'polypeptide(L)'
;MAGWAGNPVRASQGTDSLYHGFLYYPRLDTGFLKSVEKRFPSGLSGRELALAVMKELLEEPAAPGLGRILPRGTALRALFITDDGAAYIDLETGNIRDDHGGVHMDTQGEYLAIYAIANSLIVNVPQIRKVKILLNGQESQTLAGHVELDCFYQTNLLIVK
;
A
#
# COMPACT_ATOMS: atom_id res chain seq x y z
N MET A 1 3.82 -14.67 -62.25
CA MET A 1 4.82 -15.03 -61.24
C MET A 1 4.86 -13.92 -60.19
N ALA A 2 4.72 -14.32 -58.92
CA ALA A 2 5.04 -13.63 -57.66
C ALA A 2 4.75 -12.12 -57.52
N GLY A 3 3.66 -11.82 -56.82
CA GLY A 3 3.52 -10.58 -56.05
C GLY A 3 4.18 -10.73 -54.67
N TRP A 4 4.86 -9.68 -54.23
CA TRP A 4 5.24 -9.48 -52.83
C TRP A 4 5.30 -7.98 -52.55
N ALA A 5 4.15 -7.38 -52.23
CA ALA A 5 4.13 -6.08 -51.56
C ALA A 5 4.35 -6.36 -50.08
N GLY A 6 5.53 -5.97 -49.57
CA GLY A 6 5.84 -6.07 -48.15
C GLY A 6 4.80 -5.30 -47.34
N ASN A 7 4.08 -6.02 -46.50
CA ASN A 7 3.15 -5.45 -45.54
C ASN A 7 3.96 -4.58 -44.57
N PRO A 8 3.66 -3.28 -44.35
CA PRO A 8 4.31 -2.56 -43.28
C PRO A 8 3.91 -3.25 -41.97
N VAL A 9 4.90 -3.77 -41.25
CA VAL A 9 4.71 -4.25 -39.88
C VAL A 9 4.14 -3.07 -39.10
N ARG A 10 2.85 -3.15 -38.79
CA ARG A 10 2.17 -2.20 -37.91
C ARG A 10 2.96 -2.21 -36.61
N ALA A 11 3.67 -1.11 -36.34
CA ALA A 11 4.37 -0.92 -35.08
C ALA A 11 3.42 -1.29 -33.95
N SER A 12 3.83 -2.25 -33.12
CA SER A 12 3.12 -2.64 -31.92
C SER A 12 2.94 -1.40 -31.05
N GLN A 13 1.75 -0.81 -31.04
CA GLN A 13 1.34 0.10 -29.99
C GLN A 13 1.09 -0.72 -28.73
N GLY A 14 2.18 -1.11 -28.08
CA GLY A 14 2.21 -1.58 -26.70
C GLY A 14 3.13 -0.64 -25.94
N THR A 15 2.87 0.67 -26.01
CA THR A 15 3.71 1.69 -25.37
C THR A 15 3.14 2.04 -24.02
N ASP A 16 3.75 1.49 -22.97
CA ASP A 16 4.12 2.25 -21.76
C ASP A 16 3.00 3.06 -21.08
N SER A 17 1.74 2.60 -21.15
CA SER A 17 0.66 3.28 -20.43
C SER A 17 0.92 3.08 -18.93
N LEU A 18 0.94 4.20 -18.20
CA LEU A 18 1.09 4.22 -16.75
C LEU A 18 -0.25 4.57 -16.11
N TYR A 19 -0.59 3.87 -15.04
CA TYR A 19 -1.68 4.20 -14.15
C TYR A 19 -1.20 5.25 -13.15
N HIS A 20 -1.90 6.38 -13.10
CA HIS A 20 -1.64 7.44 -12.11
C HIS A 20 -2.44 7.14 -10.84
N GLY A 21 -1.72 6.91 -9.75
CA GLY A 21 -2.25 6.58 -8.45
C GLY A 21 -1.75 7.53 -7.36
N PHE A 22 -2.20 7.29 -6.13
CA PHE A 22 -1.82 8.08 -4.96
C PHE A 22 -1.36 7.20 -3.82
N LEU A 23 -0.20 7.53 -3.25
CA LEU A 23 0.31 6.94 -2.03
C LEU A 23 0.21 7.95 -0.89
N TYR A 24 -0.04 7.47 0.32
CA TYR A 24 -0.25 8.31 1.48
C TYR A 24 0.84 8.05 2.50
N TYR A 25 1.52 9.11 2.91
CA TYR A 25 2.62 9.03 3.88
C TYR A 25 2.39 9.98 5.05
N PRO A 26 2.79 9.60 6.28
CA PRO A 26 2.84 10.51 7.41
C PRO A 26 3.71 11.71 7.09
N ARG A 27 3.28 12.89 7.52
CA ARG A 27 4.12 14.08 7.54
C ARG A 27 4.91 14.12 8.85
N LEU A 28 6.21 14.40 8.78
CA LEU A 28 7.05 14.44 9.99
C LEU A 28 6.77 15.65 10.89
N ASP A 29 6.19 16.70 10.31
CA ASP A 29 5.88 17.97 10.99
C ASP A 29 4.43 18.06 11.47
N THR A 30 3.56 17.11 11.11
CA THR A 30 2.13 17.19 11.41
C THR A 30 1.51 15.82 11.65
N GLY A 31 0.46 15.74 12.47
CA GLY A 31 -0.36 14.52 12.63
C GLY A 31 -1.30 14.20 11.47
N PHE A 32 -0.88 14.49 10.23
CA PHE A 32 -1.67 14.30 9.01
C PHE A 32 -0.90 13.47 7.98
N LEU A 33 -1.64 12.82 7.08
CA LEU A 33 -1.12 12.19 5.88
C LEU A 33 -0.96 13.21 4.77
N LYS A 34 0.01 12.99 3.89
CA LYS A 34 0.14 13.69 2.60
C LYS A 34 0.01 12.70 1.46
N SER A 35 -0.79 13.06 0.45
CA SER A 35 -0.87 12.29 -0.79
C SER A 35 0.32 12.62 -1.70
N VAL A 36 0.94 11.59 -2.25
CA VAL A 36 2.01 11.65 -3.25
C VAL A 36 1.53 10.92 -4.49
N GLU A 37 1.57 11.59 -5.64
CA GLU A 37 1.26 10.96 -6.91
C GLU A 37 2.33 9.90 -7.24
N LYS A 38 1.90 8.72 -7.66
CA LYS A 38 2.77 7.63 -8.08
C LYS A 38 2.28 7.04 -9.39
N ARG A 39 3.21 6.70 -10.27
CA ARG A 39 2.92 5.99 -11.51
C ARG A 39 3.18 4.51 -11.33
N PHE A 40 2.20 3.70 -11.68
CA PHE A 40 2.30 2.24 -11.70
C PHE A 40 2.16 1.74 -13.15
N PRO A 41 2.73 0.56 -13.49
CA PRO A 41 2.45 -0.06 -14.78
C PRO A 41 0.95 -0.26 -14.98
N SER A 42 0.41 0.11 -16.15
CA SER A 42 -0.97 -0.23 -16.49
C SER A 42 -1.10 -1.72 -16.83
N GLY A 43 -2.31 -2.25 -16.68
CA GLY A 43 -2.63 -3.65 -17.03
C GLY A 43 -2.33 -4.66 -15.92
N LEU A 44 -1.81 -4.21 -14.76
CA LEU A 44 -1.72 -5.05 -13.56
C LEU A 44 -3.13 -5.47 -13.12
N SER A 45 -3.28 -6.74 -12.75
CA SER A 45 -4.45 -7.19 -12.01
C SER A 45 -4.53 -6.45 -10.67
N GLY A 46 -5.72 -6.38 -10.05
CA GLY A 46 -5.87 -5.67 -8.79
C GLY A 46 -4.97 -6.22 -7.67
N ARG A 47 -4.65 -7.52 -7.67
CA ARG A 47 -3.69 -8.11 -6.73
C ARG A 47 -2.26 -7.65 -7.01
N GLU A 48 -1.84 -7.64 -8.27
CA GLU A 48 -0.50 -7.18 -8.66
C GLU A 48 -0.31 -5.68 -8.37
N LEU A 49 -1.34 -4.87 -8.61
CA LEU A 49 -1.31 -3.45 -8.28
C LEU A 49 -1.26 -3.23 -6.76
N ALA A 50 -2.04 -3.98 -5.97
CA ALA A 50 -1.99 -3.92 -4.51
C ALA A 50 -0.60 -4.29 -3.96
N LEU A 51 0.04 -5.33 -4.52
CA LEU A 51 1.41 -5.70 -4.17
C LEU A 51 2.41 -4.59 -4.53
N ALA A 52 2.27 -3.97 -5.69
CA ALA A 52 3.12 -2.86 -6.11
C ALA A 52 2.96 -1.64 -5.18
N VAL A 53 1.73 -1.31 -4.80
CA VAL A 53 1.40 -0.25 -3.83
C VAL A 53 2.05 -0.53 -2.48
N MET A 54 1.87 -1.72 -1.92
CA MET A 54 2.47 -2.08 -0.62
C MET A 54 3.99 -2.06 -0.67
N LYS A 55 4.60 -2.56 -1.76
CA LYS A 55 6.05 -2.52 -1.93
C LYS A 55 6.56 -1.09 -1.86
N GLU A 56 5.92 -0.15 -2.57
CA GLU A 56 6.33 1.26 -2.55
C GLU A 56 6.10 1.94 -1.19
N LEU A 57 5.06 1.56 -0.45
CA LEU A 57 4.81 2.09 0.89
C LEU A 57 5.85 1.63 1.94
N LEU A 58 6.38 0.42 1.79
CA LEU A 58 7.39 -0.13 2.70
C LEU A 58 8.80 0.44 2.45
N GLU A 59 9.02 1.05 1.29
CA GLU A 59 10.26 1.75 0.96
C GLU A 59 10.35 3.12 1.65
N GLU A 60 11.52 3.76 1.53
CA GLU A 60 11.68 5.15 1.99
C GLU A 60 10.84 6.09 1.11
N PRO A 61 10.03 6.99 1.68
CA PRO A 61 9.37 8.02 0.88
C PRO A 61 10.39 8.86 0.12
N ALA A 62 10.21 9.04 -1.18
CA ALA A 62 11.15 9.80 -2.01
C ALA A 62 11.13 11.32 -1.72
N ALA A 63 10.01 11.84 -1.20
CA ALA A 63 9.86 13.27 -0.96
C ALA A 63 10.31 13.65 0.47
N PRO A 64 11.06 14.77 0.63
CA PRO A 64 11.51 15.21 1.94
C PRO A 64 10.34 15.63 2.83
N GLY A 65 10.51 15.45 4.15
CA GLY A 65 9.49 15.79 5.15
C GLY A 65 8.38 14.75 5.32
N LEU A 66 8.45 13.63 4.59
CA LEU A 66 7.58 12.48 4.78
C LEU A 66 8.25 11.41 5.64
N GLY A 67 7.46 10.79 6.51
CA GLY A 67 7.88 9.68 7.34
C GLY A 67 7.54 8.33 6.73
N ARG A 68 8.30 7.31 7.11
CA ARG A 68 7.92 5.92 6.85
C ARG A 68 6.61 5.59 7.56
N ILE A 69 5.80 4.73 6.94
CA ILE A 69 4.59 4.22 7.57
C ILE A 69 4.90 3.14 8.61
N LEU A 70 6.00 2.42 8.45
CA LEU A 70 6.36 1.28 9.28
C LEU A 70 7.88 1.30 9.54
N PRO A 71 8.36 0.72 10.65
CA PRO A 71 9.79 0.61 10.93
C PRO A 71 10.55 -0.06 9.79
N ARG A 72 11.80 0.37 9.59
CA ARG A 72 12.68 -0.17 8.55
C ARG A 72 12.84 -1.68 8.74
N GLY A 73 12.75 -2.42 7.63
CA GLY A 73 12.84 -3.89 7.64
C GLY A 73 11.49 -4.60 7.80
N THR A 74 10.39 -3.88 8.10
CA THR A 74 9.05 -4.49 8.10
C THR A 74 8.73 -5.05 6.71
N ALA A 75 8.36 -6.33 6.65
CA ALA A 75 8.11 -7.04 5.40
C ALA A 75 6.63 -7.38 5.22
N LEU A 76 6.16 -7.33 3.97
CA LEU A 76 4.88 -7.90 3.56
C LEU A 76 5.06 -9.41 3.37
N ARG A 77 4.36 -10.21 4.16
CA ARG A 77 4.36 -11.67 4.07
C ARG A 77 3.39 -12.17 3.02
N ALA A 78 2.18 -11.61 3.00
CA ALA A 78 1.15 -11.98 2.05
C ALA A 78 0.13 -10.86 1.85
N LEU A 79 -0.52 -10.89 0.68
CA LEU A 79 -1.64 -10.02 0.34
C LEU A 79 -2.71 -10.83 -0.37
N PHE A 80 -3.92 -10.79 0.17
CA PHE A 80 -5.08 -11.48 -0.39
C PHE A 80 -6.23 -10.49 -0.58
N ILE A 81 -6.97 -10.62 -1.67
CA ILE A 81 -8.18 -9.83 -1.92
C ILE A 81 -9.32 -10.82 -2.14
N THR A 82 -10.37 -10.71 -1.35
CA THR A 82 -11.57 -11.54 -1.45
C THR A 82 -12.54 -11.00 -2.49
N ASP A 83 -13.48 -11.85 -2.93
CA ASP A 83 -14.52 -11.48 -3.90
C ASP A 83 -15.47 -10.39 -3.36
N ASP A 84 -15.65 -10.27 -2.04
CA ASP A 84 -16.43 -9.19 -1.41
C ASP A 84 -15.67 -7.86 -1.30
N GLY A 85 -14.41 -7.81 -1.77
CA GLY A 85 -13.58 -6.62 -1.82
C GLY A 85 -12.81 -6.33 -0.52
N ALA A 86 -12.59 -7.33 0.33
CA ALA A 86 -11.74 -7.21 1.50
C ALA A 86 -10.29 -7.53 1.15
N ALA A 87 -9.36 -6.63 1.48
CA ALA A 87 -7.93 -6.89 1.35
C ALA A 87 -7.32 -7.26 2.71
N TYR A 88 -6.66 -8.41 2.78
CA TYR A 88 -5.89 -8.85 3.94
C TYR A 88 -4.42 -8.61 3.69
N ILE A 89 -3.79 -7.84 4.57
CA ILE A 89 -2.39 -7.44 4.50
C ILE A 89 -1.65 -8.09 5.66
N ASP A 90 -0.88 -9.13 5.37
CA ASP A 90 -0.09 -9.85 6.38
C ASP A 90 1.32 -9.24 6.47
N LEU A 91 1.65 -8.67 7.63
CA LEU A 91 2.93 -8.05 7.92
C LEU A 91 3.73 -8.89 8.91
N GLU A 92 5.05 -8.85 8.75
CA GLU A 92 5.97 -9.44 9.73
C GLU A 92 6.11 -8.55 10.97
N THR A 93 6.08 -9.15 12.16
CA THR A 93 6.09 -8.40 13.43
C THR A 93 7.46 -7.94 13.90
N GLY A 94 8.55 -8.58 13.47
CA GLY A 94 9.87 -8.49 14.12
C GLY A 94 10.49 -7.09 14.14
N ASN A 95 10.07 -6.18 13.25
CA ASN A 95 10.54 -4.79 13.25
C ASN A 95 9.52 -3.81 13.85
N ILE A 96 8.30 -4.28 14.12
CA ILE A 96 7.21 -3.47 14.69
C ILE A 96 7.24 -3.56 16.22
N ARG A 97 7.53 -4.76 16.73
CA ARG A 97 7.61 -5.09 18.15
C ARG A 97 8.97 -5.68 18.45
N ASP A 98 9.56 -5.28 19.57
CA ASP A 98 10.77 -5.93 20.07
C ASP A 98 10.45 -7.26 20.78
N ASP A 99 11.51 -8.00 21.12
CA ASP A 99 11.44 -9.31 21.77
C ASP A 99 10.76 -9.29 23.16
N HIS A 100 10.60 -8.11 23.77
CA HIS A 100 9.98 -7.90 25.07
C HIS A 100 8.57 -7.32 24.97
N GLY A 101 8.02 -7.19 23.76
CA GLY A 101 6.71 -6.60 23.50
C GLY A 101 6.69 -5.07 23.57
N GLY A 102 7.87 -4.43 23.63
CA GLY A 102 8.01 -3.00 23.39
C GLY A 102 7.71 -2.65 21.93
N VAL A 103 7.23 -1.43 21.72
CA VAL A 103 6.66 -1.00 20.44
C VAL A 103 7.46 0.17 19.90
N HIS A 104 7.76 0.16 18.60
CA HIS A 104 8.57 1.19 17.95
C HIS A 104 7.76 2.36 17.38
N MET A 105 6.48 2.45 17.74
CA MET A 105 5.55 3.44 17.21
C MET A 105 4.71 4.01 18.34
N ASP A 106 4.44 5.31 18.29
CA ASP A 106 3.50 5.97 19.18
C ASP A 106 2.06 5.84 18.65
N THR A 107 1.07 6.29 19.44
CA THR A 107 -0.35 6.23 19.06
C THR A 107 -0.64 6.91 17.72
N GLN A 108 -0.03 8.07 17.46
CA GLN A 108 -0.27 8.82 16.23
C GLN A 108 0.36 8.13 15.03
N GLY A 109 1.60 7.66 15.14
CA GLY A 109 2.30 6.92 14.11
C GLY A 109 1.57 5.63 13.74
N GLU A 110 1.09 4.88 14.73
CA GLU A 110 0.29 3.68 14.50
C GLU A 110 -1.00 3.98 13.73
N TYR A 111 -1.75 5.00 14.16
CA TYR A 111 -2.97 5.45 13.48
C TYR A 111 -2.71 5.88 12.04
N LEU A 112 -1.69 6.70 11.80
CA LEU A 112 -1.33 7.18 10.46
C LEU A 112 -0.85 6.04 9.57
N ALA A 113 -0.11 5.05 10.10
CA ALA A 113 0.34 3.89 9.33
C ALA A 113 -0.83 3.05 8.81
N ILE A 114 -1.81 2.78 9.67
CA ILE A 114 -2.99 2.00 9.30
C ILE A 114 -3.76 2.69 8.17
N TYR A 115 -4.02 3.99 8.30
CA TYR A 115 -4.73 4.74 7.27
C TYR A 115 -3.89 5.04 6.03
N ALA A 116 -2.57 5.12 6.13
CA ALA A 116 -1.70 5.19 4.97
C ALA A 116 -1.84 3.94 4.09
N ILE A 117 -1.86 2.75 4.70
CA ILE A 117 -2.11 1.47 4.03
C ILE A 117 -3.52 1.45 3.43
N ALA A 118 -4.54 1.72 4.26
CA ALA A 118 -5.94 1.66 3.82
C ALA A 118 -6.24 2.64 2.67
N ASN A 119 -5.83 3.91 2.82
CA ASN A 119 -6.05 4.93 1.81
C ASN A 119 -5.36 4.54 0.49
N SER A 120 -4.08 4.21 0.54
CA SER A 120 -3.32 3.87 -0.67
C SER A 120 -3.86 2.63 -1.38
N LEU A 121 -4.29 1.59 -0.65
CA LEU A 121 -4.84 0.40 -1.30
C LEU A 121 -6.20 0.66 -1.94
N ILE A 122 -7.13 1.28 -1.21
CA ILE A 122 -8.51 1.47 -1.65
C ILE A 122 -8.58 2.45 -2.84
N VAL A 123 -7.82 3.54 -2.82
CA VAL A 123 -7.86 4.53 -3.92
C VAL A 123 -7.22 4.03 -5.21
N ASN A 124 -6.23 3.13 -5.12
CA ASN A 124 -5.51 2.62 -6.29
C ASN A 124 -6.13 1.36 -6.87
N VAL A 125 -6.82 0.55 -6.05
CA VAL A 125 -7.30 -0.77 -6.46
C VAL A 125 -8.83 -0.81 -6.35
N PRO A 126 -9.58 -0.59 -7.45
CA PRO A 126 -11.03 -0.38 -7.40
C PRO A 126 -11.85 -1.53 -6.77
N GLN A 127 -11.32 -2.75 -6.76
CA GLN A 127 -11.98 -3.90 -6.15
C GLN A 127 -11.82 -3.95 -4.61
N ILE A 128 -10.85 -3.23 -4.03
CA ILE A 128 -10.64 -3.16 -2.58
C ILE A 128 -11.55 -2.08 -1.99
N ARG A 129 -12.39 -2.48 -1.03
CA ARG A 129 -13.34 -1.59 -0.32
C ARG A 129 -13.01 -1.40 1.14
N LYS A 130 -12.27 -2.35 1.71
CA LYS A 130 -11.88 -2.39 3.13
C LYS A 130 -10.59 -3.20 3.28
N VAL A 131 -9.80 -2.87 4.29
CA VAL A 131 -8.49 -3.47 4.56
C VAL A 131 -8.48 -4.07 5.96
N LYS A 132 -7.94 -5.28 6.10
CA LYS A 132 -7.63 -5.93 7.37
C LYS A 132 -6.13 -6.15 7.44
N ILE A 133 -5.51 -5.73 8.54
CA ILE A 133 -4.09 -5.94 8.79
C ILE A 133 -3.95 -7.17 9.68
N LEU A 134 -3.06 -8.08 9.27
CA LEU A 134 -2.69 -9.29 10.00
C LEU A 134 -1.21 -9.21 10.37
N LEU A 135 -0.85 -9.90 11.45
CA LEU A 135 0.52 -10.00 11.93
C LEU A 135 0.92 -11.47 11.98
N ASN A 136 1.94 -11.84 11.19
CA ASN A 136 2.40 -13.22 11.03
C ASN A 136 1.26 -14.22 10.74
N GLY A 137 0.31 -13.81 9.90
CA GLY A 137 -0.84 -14.61 9.49
C GLY A 137 -1.94 -14.74 10.54
N GLN A 138 -1.88 -13.98 11.63
CA GLN A 138 -2.87 -14.00 12.71
C GLN A 138 -3.52 -12.62 12.88
N GLU A 139 -4.75 -12.62 13.38
CA GLU A 139 -5.35 -11.38 13.87
C GLU A 139 -4.59 -10.89 15.11
N SER A 140 -4.49 -9.58 15.22
CA SER A 140 -3.86 -8.91 16.35
C SER A 140 -4.80 -7.82 16.86
N GLN A 141 -4.75 -7.55 18.16
CA GLN A 141 -5.52 -6.47 18.76
C GLN A 141 -5.01 -5.10 18.33
N THR A 142 -3.70 -4.95 18.08
CA THR A 142 -3.07 -3.69 17.66
C THR A 142 -1.86 -3.96 16.77
N LEU A 143 -1.33 -2.95 16.11
CA LEU A 143 -0.04 -3.03 15.43
C LEU A 143 1.08 -2.93 16.48
N ALA A 144 0.99 -1.89 17.30
CA ALA A 144 2.02 -1.39 18.21
C ALA A 144 1.42 -0.96 19.56
N GLY A 145 0.28 -1.52 19.96
CA GLY A 145 -0.26 -1.36 21.32
C GLY A 145 -1.25 -0.21 21.52
N HIS A 146 -1.57 0.59 20.49
CA HIS A 146 -2.42 1.78 20.67
C HIS A 146 -3.73 1.77 19.88
N VAL A 147 -3.77 1.23 18.66
CA VAL A 147 -4.94 1.32 17.78
C VAL A 147 -5.48 -0.07 17.45
N GLU A 148 -6.79 -0.26 17.58
CA GLU A 148 -7.47 -1.54 17.38
C GLU A 148 -7.26 -2.11 15.95
N LEU A 149 -6.84 -3.36 15.81
CA LEU A 149 -6.65 -4.06 14.52
C LEU A 149 -7.62 -5.24 14.32
N ASP A 150 -8.54 -5.46 15.25
CA ASP A 150 -9.57 -6.48 15.14
C ASP A 150 -10.69 -6.11 14.13
N CYS A 151 -10.73 -4.86 13.65
CA CYS A 151 -11.69 -4.36 12.69
C CYS A 151 -11.16 -4.27 11.23
N PHE A 152 -12.07 -3.92 10.31
CA PHE A 152 -11.75 -3.56 8.94
C PHE A 152 -11.65 -2.03 8.79
N TYR A 153 -10.62 -1.58 8.09
CA TYR A 153 -10.37 -0.18 7.80
C TYR A 153 -10.86 0.22 6.41
N GLN A 154 -11.59 1.33 6.35
CA GLN A 154 -11.92 2.03 5.11
C GLN A 154 -11.04 3.27 4.98
N THR A 155 -11.22 4.01 3.89
CA THR A 155 -10.51 5.28 3.70
C THR A 155 -10.87 6.28 4.78
N ASN A 156 -9.87 7.01 5.26
CA ASN A 156 -10.06 8.24 6.00
C ASN A 156 -9.26 9.34 5.31
N LEU A 157 -9.93 10.10 4.45
CA LEU A 157 -9.31 11.20 3.72
C LEU A 157 -9.40 12.53 4.47
N LEU A 158 -10.11 12.58 5.62
CA LEU A 158 -10.20 13.79 6.46
C LEU A 158 -8.88 14.10 7.16
N ILE A 159 -7.99 13.11 7.28
CA ILE A 159 -6.66 13.24 7.86
C ILE A 159 -5.57 13.49 6.80
N VAL A 160 -5.95 13.84 5.57
CA VAL A 160 -5.00 14.12 4.47
C VAL A 160 -4.90 15.64 4.26
N LYS A 161 -3.68 16.20 4.24
CA LYS A 161 -3.40 17.65 4.10
C LYS A 161 -2.17 17.96 3.25
#